data_AF-A0A7S2XR19-F1
#
_entry.id   AF-A0A7S2XR19-F1
#
_cell.length_a   1.000
_cell.length_b   1.000
_cell.length_c   1.000
_cell.angle_alpha   90.00
_cell.angle_beta   90.00
_cell.angle_gamma   90.00
#
_symmetry.space_group_name_H-M   'P 1'
#
loop_
_entity.id
_entity.type
_entity.pdbx_description
1 polymer ?
#
loop_
_entity_poly.entity_id
_entity_poly.type
_entity_poly.pdbx_seq_one_letter_code
_entity_poly.pdbx_strand_id
1 'polypeptide(L)'
;FATMAAALVGMYSSSPPSIDNKYHHKRRRASISWSHLASRVLVVLIGVDLLLQLWLHCDLIHVRENHQHGSGGAAAAVSVHSALAIPIDTGETSPREETLLPEKEFEINILDTLTKAGIRLSPEAEAMLPSSQEVQEMYGSRPVIYGLDQCETFRNAMLKPSDRMVAPAGIFNTGTNLLSTIVRRNCKLPDTDDDEVWHMRFQAPWGKHNPPSFRYKNVAPQGGVGINQTNVLPVVVIRDPISWMYSMCGHPYAANWKHSKEICPKLFVSDNHSPNNHGTPKLNPVRVRYAMDVSRSYESLVGLWNEWYREWMEEVDFPFLMMRFEDLLFHPVPVVRSICNCVGGFPKQTEFWYNANSAKGEIGPHTGGSGLFQSIVRYGNSTFRKTVLSPTEKVYAKSALRKDLMTIFQYDTELHF
;
A
#
# COMPACT_ATOMS: atom_id res chain seq x y z
N PHE A 1 -24.37 -4.98 39.92
CA PHE A 1 -25.17 -5.54 38.81
C PHE A 1 -26.54 -6.09 39.23
N ALA A 2 -26.78 -6.47 40.49
CA ALA A 2 -28.11 -6.89 40.96
C ALA A 2 -29.09 -5.73 41.30
N THR A 3 -28.64 -4.47 41.32
CA THR A 3 -29.47 -3.30 41.68
C THR A 3 -29.90 -2.44 40.49
N MET A 4 -29.43 -2.72 39.26
CA MET A 4 -29.86 -2.03 38.03
C MET A 4 -31.04 -2.72 37.33
N ALA A 5 -31.38 -3.95 37.70
CA ALA A 5 -32.43 -4.72 37.04
C ALA A 5 -33.87 -4.37 37.51
N ALA A 6 -34.03 -3.61 38.59
CA ALA A 6 -35.35 -3.26 39.14
C ALA A 6 -35.93 -1.94 38.59
N ALA A 7 -35.14 -1.13 37.86
CA ALA A 7 -35.57 0.19 37.38
C ALA A 7 -36.23 0.18 35.98
N LEU A 8 -36.20 -0.94 35.26
CA LEU A 8 -36.69 -1.02 33.87
C LEU A 8 -38.09 -1.65 33.71
N VAL A 9 -38.72 -2.11 34.78
CA VAL A 9 -40.06 -2.74 34.75
C VAL A 9 -41.19 -1.76 35.13
N GLY A 10 -40.87 -0.54 35.59
CA GLY A 10 -41.84 0.39 36.18
C GLY A 10 -42.45 1.47 35.28
N MET A 11 -42.12 1.56 33.99
CA MET A 11 -42.54 2.70 33.15
C MET A 11 -43.11 2.27 31.80
N TYR A 12 -44.26 1.59 31.78
CA TYR A 12 -45.19 1.64 30.64
C TYR A 12 -46.61 1.31 31.12
N SER A 13 -47.27 2.29 31.74
CA SER A 13 -48.71 2.30 32.01
C SER A 13 -49.24 3.69 31.73
N SER A 14 -49.76 3.89 30.52
CA SER A 14 -50.79 4.90 30.21
C SER A 14 -51.31 4.66 28.79
N SER A 15 -52.58 4.29 28.72
CA SER A 15 -53.35 4.08 27.49
C SER A 15 -53.69 5.40 26.79
N PRO A 16 -53.75 5.47 25.45
CA PRO A 16 -54.44 6.54 24.73
C PRO A 16 -55.94 6.25 24.59
N PRO A 17 -56.81 7.28 24.45
CA PRO A 17 -58.24 7.09 24.29
C PRO A 17 -58.62 6.67 22.87
N SER A 18 -59.72 5.93 22.82
CA SER A 18 -60.40 5.33 21.68
C SER A 18 -61.08 6.34 20.75
N ILE A 19 -60.97 6.14 19.42
CA ILE A 19 -62.06 6.41 18.47
C ILE A 19 -62.15 5.26 17.43
N ASP A 20 -63.34 4.64 17.46
CA ASP A 20 -64.11 3.84 16.50
C ASP A 20 -63.92 4.18 15.00
N ASN A 21 -64.19 3.36 13.98
CA ASN A 21 -64.60 1.97 13.79
C ASN A 21 -64.55 1.68 12.26
N LYS A 22 -64.62 0.39 11.88
CA LYS A 22 -64.99 -0.18 10.56
C LYS A 22 -63.95 -0.14 9.42
N TYR A 23 -63.30 -1.28 9.18
CA TYR A 23 -63.56 -2.16 8.03
C TYR A 23 -62.64 -3.40 8.04
N HIS A 24 -63.24 -4.58 7.96
CA HIS A 24 -62.58 -5.90 7.89
C HIS A 24 -62.16 -6.25 6.45
N HIS A 25 -60.88 -6.61 6.21
CA HIS A 25 -60.47 -7.97 5.80
C HIS A 25 -58.95 -8.11 5.48
N LYS A 26 -58.33 -9.11 6.13
CA LYS A 26 -57.14 -9.94 5.78
C LYS A 26 -55.85 -9.26 5.25
N ARG A 27 -54.91 -8.97 6.17
CA ARG A 27 -53.45 -8.93 5.92
C ARG A 27 -52.77 -10.11 6.62
N ARG A 28 -51.98 -10.94 5.89
CA ARG A 28 -50.92 -11.76 6.50
C ARG A 28 -49.66 -10.90 6.58
N ARG A 29 -49.22 -10.55 7.80
CA ARG A 29 -47.87 -10.05 8.09
C ARG A 29 -47.17 -11.09 8.96
N ALA A 30 -45.96 -11.47 8.59
CA ALA A 30 -45.11 -12.35 9.38
C ALA A 30 -44.65 -11.62 10.65
N SER A 31 -44.99 -12.16 11.83
CA SER A 31 -44.40 -11.75 13.11
C SER A 31 -43.12 -12.54 13.33
N ILE A 32 -41.97 -11.88 13.32
CA ILE A 32 -40.72 -12.48 13.76
C ILE A 32 -40.75 -12.52 15.29
N SER A 33 -40.63 -13.72 15.86
CA SER A 33 -40.62 -13.94 17.31
C SER A 33 -39.38 -13.29 17.94
N TRP A 34 -39.59 -12.38 18.89
CA TRP A 34 -38.55 -11.70 19.64
C TRP A 34 -37.64 -12.65 20.44
N SER A 35 -38.09 -13.87 20.75
CA SER A 35 -37.26 -14.88 21.40
C SER A 35 -36.09 -15.36 20.52
N HIS A 36 -36.23 -15.34 19.20
CA HIS A 36 -35.15 -15.70 18.27
C HIS A 36 -34.11 -14.59 18.09
N LEU A 37 -34.50 -13.33 18.28
CA LEU A 37 -33.57 -12.19 18.20
C LEU A 37 -32.70 -12.12 19.45
N ALA A 38 -33.28 -12.31 20.64
CA ALA A 38 -32.56 -12.30 21.91
C ALA A 38 -31.50 -13.41 22.01
N SER A 39 -31.81 -14.63 21.56
CA SER A 39 -30.86 -15.74 21.58
C SER A 39 -29.69 -15.53 20.61
N ARG A 40 -29.90 -14.85 19.47
CA ARG A 40 -28.83 -14.55 18.51
C ARG A 40 -27.89 -13.45 19.01
N VAL A 41 -28.42 -12.45 19.73
CA VAL A 41 -27.59 -11.40 20.34
C VAL A 41 -26.72 -11.99 21.45
N LEU A 42 -27.24 -12.90 22.28
CA LEU A 42 -26.47 -13.55 23.35
C LEU A 42 -25.27 -14.36 22.83
N VAL A 43 -25.43 -15.09 21.71
CA VAL A 43 -24.34 -15.86 21.08
C VAL A 43 -23.27 -14.94 20.51
N VAL A 44 -23.65 -13.80 19.94
CA VAL A 44 -22.68 -12.80 19.43
C VAL A 44 -21.89 -12.18 20.57
N LEU A 45 -22.53 -11.87 21.70
CA LEU A 45 -21.84 -11.26 22.85
C LEU A 45 -20.85 -12.23 23.52
N ILE A 46 -21.20 -13.51 23.67
CA ILE A 46 -20.28 -14.54 24.18
C ILE A 46 -19.10 -14.74 23.23
N GLY A 47 -19.31 -14.70 21.91
CA GLY A 47 -18.25 -14.80 20.91
C GLY A 47 -17.28 -13.61 20.93
N VAL A 48 -17.79 -12.40 21.16
CA VAL A 48 -16.95 -11.19 21.27
C VAL A 48 -16.10 -11.20 22.54
N ASP A 49 -16.66 -11.66 23.68
CA ASP A 49 -15.92 -11.73 24.95
C ASP A 49 -14.77 -12.77 24.90
N LEU A 50 -15.00 -13.94 24.30
CA LEU A 50 -13.97 -14.97 24.13
C LEU A 50 -12.85 -14.53 23.16
N LEU A 51 -13.18 -13.79 22.10
CA LEU A 51 -12.18 -13.22 21.18
C LEU A 51 -11.33 -12.14 21.86
N LEU A 52 -11.92 -11.34 22.75
CA LEU A 52 -11.19 -10.36 23.56
C LEU A 52 -10.27 -11.04 24.60
N GLN A 53 -10.74 -12.11 25.25
CA GLN A 53 -9.91 -12.89 26.18
C GLN A 53 -8.72 -13.58 25.48
N LEU A 54 -8.91 -14.08 24.24
CA LEU A 54 -7.83 -14.64 23.41
C LEU A 54 -6.83 -13.58 22.93
N TRP A 55 -7.32 -12.40 22.53
CA TRP A 55 -6.46 -11.30 22.11
C TRP A 55 -5.58 -10.79 23.26
N LEU A 56 -6.14 -10.66 24.47
CA LEU A 56 -5.40 -10.24 25.67
C LEU A 56 -4.40 -11.29 26.19
N HIS A 57 -4.67 -12.59 25.99
CA HIS A 57 -3.71 -13.65 26.37
C HIS A 57 -2.52 -13.75 25.40
N CYS A 58 -2.68 -13.42 24.11
CA CYS A 58 -1.58 -13.40 23.15
C CYS A 58 -0.56 -12.28 23.42
N ASP A 59 -1.02 -11.12 23.92
CA ASP A 59 -0.12 -10.00 24.23
C ASP A 59 0.66 -10.17 25.54
N LEU A 60 0.19 -11.03 26.46
CA LEU A 60 0.83 -11.28 27.76
C LEU A 60 1.94 -12.35 27.73
N ILE A 61 1.99 -13.20 26.71
CA ILE A 61 2.94 -14.33 26.64
C ILE A 61 4.27 -13.96 25.95
N HIS A 62 4.31 -12.93 25.09
CA HIS A 62 5.57 -12.55 24.41
C HIS A 62 6.44 -11.52 25.14
N VAL A 63 5.98 -10.99 26.28
CA VAL A 63 6.71 -9.94 27.03
C VAL A 63 7.50 -10.48 28.24
N ARG A 64 7.39 -11.78 28.59
CA ARG A 64 7.85 -12.25 29.92
C ARG A 64 9.08 -13.18 29.97
N GLU A 65 9.72 -13.54 28.86
CA GLU A 65 10.93 -14.40 28.94
C GLU A 65 12.10 -13.79 28.16
N ASN A 66 12.72 -12.75 28.73
CA ASN A 66 14.18 -12.62 28.83
C ASN A 66 14.57 -11.24 29.38
N HIS A 67 14.46 -11.05 30.69
CA HIS A 67 15.27 -10.06 31.41
C HIS A 67 15.44 -10.45 32.88
N GLN A 68 16.45 -11.28 33.16
CA GLN A 68 17.15 -11.30 34.44
C GLN A 68 18.63 -11.66 34.24
N HIS A 69 19.46 -10.63 34.20
CA HIS A 69 20.90 -10.52 34.55
C HIS A 69 21.34 -9.17 33.98
N GLY A 70 21.97 -8.23 34.67
CA GLY A 70 22.53 -8.13 36.00
C GLY A 70 23.53 -6.95 35.98
N SER A 71 23.70 -6.27 37.12
CA SER A 71 24.70 -5.22 37.43
C SER A 71 24.55 -3.87 36.71
N GLY A 72 24.59 -2.69 37.35
CA GLY A 72 25.21 -2.32 38.63
C GLY A 72 26.44 -1.46 38.34
N GLY A 73 26.35 -0.14 38.52
CA GLY A 73 27.49 0.77 38.31
C GLY A 73 27.19 2.22 38.64
N ALA A 74 27.82 2.71 39.70
CA ALA A 74 27.62 3.99 40.38
C ALA A 74 27.82 5.25 39.53
N ALA A 75 27.03 6.27 39.87
CA ALA A 75 27.22 7.65 39.42
C ALA A 75 28.36 8.33 40.20
N ALA A 76 29.34 8.87 39.48
CA ALA A 76 30.29 9.85 40.00
C ALA A 76 30.08 11.17 39.25
N ALA A 77 29.74 12.21 40.01
CA ALA A 77 29.69 13.58 39.53
C ALA A 77 31.12 14.12 39.36
N VAL A 78 31.45 14.60 38.17
CA VAL A 78 32.66 15.36 37.90
C VAL A 78 32.26 16.65 37.18
N SER A 79 32.49 17.76 37.88
CA SER A 79 32.49 19.12 37.35
C SER A 79 33.90 19.43 36.85
N VAL A 80 34.03 19.86 35.58
CA VAL A 80 35.22 20.60 35.12
C VAL A 80 34.82 21.60 34.03
N HIS A 81 35.05 22.88 34.30
CA HIS A 81 35.24 23.92 33.31
C HIS A 81 36.53 23.66 32.51
N SER A 82 36.47 23.60 31.18
CA SER A 82 37.54 24.09 30.29
C SER A 82 37.09 24.03 28.83
N ALA A 83 37.12 25.18 28.17
CA ALA A 83 37.06 25.31 26.73
C ALA A 83 38.39 24.81 26.15
N LEU A 84 38.34 23.68 25.42
CA LEU A 84 39.42 23.21 24.57
C LEU A 84 38.90 23.18 23.14
N ALA A 85 39.62 23.87 22.26
CA ALA A 85 39.41 23.85 20.82
C ALA A 85 39.50 22.40 20.32
N ILE A 86 38.41 21.92 19.74
CA ILE A 86 38.37 20.64 19.03
C ILE A 86 39.18 20.84 17.74
N PRO A 87 40.16 19.98 17.43
CA PRO A 87 40.79 19.99 16.12
C PRO A 87 39.71 19.62 15.11
N ILE A 88 39.50 20.48 14.12
CA ILE A 88 38.75 20.12 12.92
C ILE A 88 39.59 19.08 12.21
N ASP A 89 39.28 17.80 12.47
CA ASP A 89 39.74 16.68 11.68
C ASP A 89 39.10 16.85 10.30
N THR A 90 39.85 17.43 9.37
CA THR A 90 39.50 17.50 7.95
C THR A 90 39.72 16.15 7.29
N GLY A 91 39.45 15.05 8.01
CA GLY A 91 39.57 13.69 7.55
C GLY A 91 38.93 13.60 6.19
N GLU A 92 39.78 13.54 5.16
CA GLU A 92 39.42 13.21 3.80
C GLU A 92 38.79 11.84 3.87
N THR A 93 37.47 11.81 4.09
CA THR A 93 36.67 10.64 3.83
C THR A 93 36.80 10.45 2.33
N SER A 94 37.75 9.58 1.95
CA SER A 94 37.90 9.03 0.61
C SER A 94 36.49 8.84 0.05
N PRO A 95 36.15 9.45 -1.11
CA PRO A 95 34.82 9.35 -1.68
C PRO A 95 34.50 7.86 -1.75
N ARG A 96 33.56 7.45 -0.91
CA ARG A 96 33.16 6.06 -0.76
C ARG A 96 32.68 5.66 -2.13
N GLU A 97 33.54 4.96 -2.87
CA GLU A 97 33.36 4.58 -4.26
C GLU A 97 31.97 3.97 -4.36
N GLU A 98 31.05 4.75 -4.92
CA GLU A 98 29.65 4.39 -5.01
C GLU A 98 29.64 3.14 -5.86
N THR A 99 29.55 1.99 -5.18
CA THR A 99 29.87 0.72 -5.79
C THR A 99 28.69 0.41 -6.69
N LEU A 100 28.81 0.85 -7.95
CA LEU A 100 27.83 0.64 -8.98
C LEU A 100 27.49 -0.85 -8.95
N LEU A 101 26.19 -1.14 -8.80
CA LEU A 101 25.74 -2.53 -8.82
C LEU A 101 26.24 -3.16 -10.12
N PRO A 102 26.77 -4.39 -10.06
CA PRO A 102 27.29 -5.04 -11.26
C PRO A 102 26.17 -5.13 -12.31
N GLU A 103 26.48 -4.85 -13.58
CA GLU A 103 25.51 -4.82 -14.69
C GLU A 103 24.58 -6.05 -14.73
N LYS A 104 25.11 -7.21 -14.31
CA LYS A 104 24.37 -8.48 -14.20
C LYS A 104 23.14 -8.40 -13.28
N GLU A 105 23.12 -7.53 -12.27
CA GLU A 105 21.97 -7.38 -11.37
C GLU A 105 20.79 -6.65 -12.01
N PHE A 106 21.01 -5.98 -13.14
CA PHE A 106 19.95 -5.33 -13.90
C PHE A 106 19.36 -6.27 -14.97
N GLU A 107 19.97 -7.43 -15.24
CA GLU A 107 19.44 -8.36 -16.22
C GLU A 107 18.14 -9.02 -15.71
N ILE A 108 17.09 -8.95 -16.53
CA ILE A 108 15.83 -9.63 -16.25
C ILE A 108 15.99 -11.13 -16.51
N ASN A 109 16.07 -11.92 -15.43
CA ASN A 109 16.01 -13.38 -15.50
C ASN A 109 14.83 -13.90 -14.66
N ILE A 110 13.70 -14.11 -15.34
CA ILE A 110 12.43 -14.49 -14.70
C ILE A 110 12.53 -15.87 -14.06
N LEU A 111 13.14 -16.85 -14.75
CA LEU A 111 13.24 -18.22 -14.26
C LEU A 111 14.16 -18.31 -13.03
N ASP A 112 15.30 -17.61 -13.05
CA ASP A 112 16.19 -17.50 -11.90
C ASP A 112 15.50 -16.82 -10.72
N THR A 113 14.75 -15.73 -10.97
CA THR A 113 13.96 -15.03 -9.95
C THR A 113 12.95 -15.95 -9.28
N LEU A 114 12.19 -16.72 -10.07
CA LEU A 114 11.21 -17.68 -9.55
C LEU A 114 11.87 -18.83 -8.80
N THR A 115 13.01 -19.33 -9.30
CA THR A 115 13.78 -20.40 -8.66
C THR A 115 14.32 -19.94 -7.30
N LYS A 116 14.90 -18.73 -7.22
CA LYS A 116 15.35 -18.11 -5.97
C LYS A 116 14.21 -17.79 -5.00
N ALA A 117 13.00 -17.58 -5.52
CA ALA A 117 11.79 -17.49 -4.71
C ALA A 117 11.26 -18.86 -4.23
N GLY A 118 11.92 -19.96 -4.57
CA GLY A 118 11.50 -21.32 -4.20
C GLY A 118 10.31 -21.84 -5.03
N ILE A 119 9.98 -21.20 -6.15
CA ILE A 119 8.89 -21.61 -7.04
C ILE A 119 9.44 -22.59 -8.07
N ARG A 120 8.93 -23.82 -8.06
CA ARG A 120 9.20 -24.83 -9.08
C ARG A 120 8.07 -24.86 -10.09
N LEU A 121 8.39 -24.69 -11.37
CA LEU A 121 7.39 -24.63 -12.45
C LEU A 121 7.24 -26.00 -13.12
N SER A 122 6.02 -26.31 -13.55
CA SER A 122 5.81 -27.35 -14.56
C SER A 122 6.12 -26.78 -15.95
N PRO A 123 6.38 -27.63 -16.97
CA PRO A 123 6.60 -27.16 -18.34
C PRO A 123 5.46 -26.27 -18.86
N GLU A 124 4.21 -26.57 -18.49
CA GLU A 124 3.04 -25.77 -18.88
C GLU A 124 3.04 -24.39 -18.22
N ALA A 125 3.42 -24.32 -16.93
CA ALA A 125 3.51 -23.06 -16.21
C ALA A 125 4.69 -22.19 -16.71
N GLU A 126 5.81 -22.81 -17.05
CA GLU A 126 6.96 -22.13 -17.65
C GLU A 126 6.61 -21.53 -19.03
N ALA A 127 5.83 -22.25 -19.84
CA ALA A 127 5.34 -21.76 -21.14
C ALA A 127 4.39 -20.55 -21.04
N MET A 128 3.85 -20.25 -19.85
CA MET A 128 3.06 -19.04 -19.60
C MET A 128 3.90 -17.81 -19.27
N LEU A 129 5.20 -17.99 -18.98
CA LEU A 129 6.07 -16.87 -18.63
C LEU A 129 6.30 -15.97 -19.85
N PRO A 130 6.32 -14.65 -19.65
CA PRO A 130 6.74 -13.72 -20.69
C PRO A 130 8.25 -13.86 -20.90
N SER A 131 8.71 -13.53 -22.11
CA SER A 131 10.15 -13.47 -22.36
C SER A 131 10.77 -12.24 -21.69
N SER A 132 12.05 -12.29 -21.33
CA SER A 132 12.76 -11.11 -20.83
C SER A 132 12.72 -9.95 -21.83
N GLN A 133 12.79 -10.25 -23.14
CA GLN A 133 12.66 -9.24 -24.19
C GLN A 133 11.29 -8.56 -24.17
N GLU A 134 10.19 -9.30 -24.03
CA GLU A 134 8.84 -8.73 -23.94
C GLU A 134 8.71 -7.78 -22.74
N VAL A 135 9.26 -8.16 -21.59
CA VAL A 135 9.27 -7.29 -20.40
C VAL A 135 10.13 -6.04 -20.62
N GLN A 136 11.31 -6.19 -21.24
CA GLN A 136 12.20 -5.07 -21.56
C GLN A 136 11.60 -4.11 -22.58
N GLU A 137 10.86 -4.60 -23.57
CA GLU A 137 10.15 -3.75 -24.52
C GLU A 137 9.03 -2.95 -23.82
N MET A 138 8.36 -3.54 -22.83
CA MET A 138 7.30 -2.85 -22.10
C MET A 138 7.79 -1.85 -21.06
N TYR A 139 8.87 -2.17 -20.35
CA TYR A 139 9.29 -1.41 -19.16
C TYR A 139 10.78 -1.03 -19.16
N GLY A 140 11.54 -1.36 -20.19
CA GLY A 140 12.99 -1.12 -20.23
C GLY A 140 13.81 -2.18 -19.49
N SER A 141 15.12 -2.09 -19.63
CA SER A 141 16.09 -3.05 -19.06
C SER A 141 16.59 -2.69 -17.66
N ARG A 142 16.19 -1.53 -17.12
CA ARG A 142 16.62 -1.02 -15.82
C ARG A 142 15.44 -0.52 -15.01
N PRO A 143 15.50 -0.62 -13.68
CA PRO A 143 14.49 -0.03 -12.83
C PRO A 143 14.48 1.49 -12.94
N VAL A 144 13.31 2.10 -12.78
CA VAL A 144 13.14 3.55 -12.75
C VAL A 144 12.77 3.99 -11.34
N ILE A 145 13.64 4.77 -10.72
CA ILE A 145 13.46 5.30 -9.37
C ILE A 145 13.68 6.81 -9.39
N TYR A 146 12.60 7.57 -9.30
CA TYR A 146 12.62 9.01 -9.17
C TYR A 146 12.99 9.42 -7.73
N GLY A 147 13.76 10.51 -7.59
CA GLY A 147 14.10 11.11 -6.30
C GLY A 147 15.37 10.55 -5.63
N LEU A 148 16.16 9.72 -6.32
CA LEU A 148 17.43 9.21 -5.76
C LEU A 148 18.43 10.33 -5.41
N ASP A 149 18.35 11.45 -6.10
CA ASP A 149 19.10 12.69 -5.84
C ASP A 149 18.75 13.34 -4.49
N GLN A 150 17.58 13.03 -3.92
CA GLN A 150 17.11 13.58 -2.65
C GLN A 150 17.57 12.77 -1.43
N CYS A 151 18.21 11.61 -1.66
CA CYS A 151 18.60 10.69 -0.60
C CYS A 151 19.60 11.29 0.38
N GLU A 152 20.58 12.06 -0.11
CA GLU A 152 21.54 12.74 0.77
C GLU A 152 20.85 13.79 1.64
N THR A 153 20.00 14.62 1.06
CA THR A 153 19.18 15.60 1.77
C THR A 153 18.35 14.93 2.87
N PHE A 154 17.71 13.79 2.59
CA PHE A 154 16.98 13.03 3.61
C PHE A 154 17.88 12.55 4.75
N ARG A 155 19.04 11.96 4.43
CA ARG A 155 19.97 11.44 5.45
C ARG A 155 20.52 12.55 6.35
N ASN A 156 20.82 13.70 5.77
CA ASN A 156 21.41 14.85 6.46
C ASN A 156 20.39 15.63 7.30
N ALA A 157 19.09 15.50 7.00
CA ALA A 157 18.02 16.15 7.77
C ALA A 157 17.81 15.53 9.17
N MET A 158 18.41 14.38 9.48
CA MET A 158 18.24 13.65 10.74
C MET A 158 19.49 13.75 11.62
N LEU A 159 19.30 14.08 12.91
CA LEU A 159 20.39 14.13 13.88
C LEU A 159 21.02 12.75 14.14
N LYS A 160 20.21 11.69 14.11
CA LYS A 160 20.66 10.31 14.35
C LYS A 160 20.28 9.41 13.17
N PRO A 161 21.18 8.55 12.68
CA PRO A 161 20.85 7.55 11.68
C PRO A 161 19.69 6.64 12.10
N SER A 162 19.61 6.27 13.39
CA SER A 162 18.53 5.44 13.94
C SER A 162 17.15 6.09 13.89
N ASP A 163 17.05 7.41 13.77
CA ASP A 163 15.74 8.07 13.66
C ASP A 163 15.10 7.86 12.29
N ARG A 164 15.88 7.50 11.27
CA ARG A 164 15.42 7.34 9.89
C ARG A 164 14.45 6.18 9.78
N MET A 165 13.42 6.36 8.95
CA MET A 165 12.45 5.33 8.62
C MET A 165 12.12 5.39 7.14
N VAL A 166 11.63 4.28 6.61
CA VAL A 166 11.07 4.21 5.26
C VAL A 166 9.65 3.66 5.32
N ALA A 167 8.78 4.15 4.45
CA ALA A 167 7.39 3.71 4.44
C ALA A 167 6.79 3.71 3.03
N PRO A 168 5.99 2.70 2.66
CA PRO A 168 5.34 2.70 1.36
C PRO A 168 4.21 3.73 1.31
N ALA A 169 4.04 4.34 0.15
CA ALA A 169 2.88 5.16 -0.23
C ALA A 169 2.43 4.76 -1.65
N GLY A 170 1.18 5.03 -2.00
CA GLY A 170 0.62 4.71 -3.31
C GLY A 170 -0.90 4.63 -3.27
N ILE A 171 -1.57 4.92 -4.38
CA ILE A 171 -3.00 4.64 -4.52
C ILE A 171 -3.30 3.16 -4.32
N PHE A 172 -4.58 2.82 -4.14
CA PHE A 172 -5.01 1.43 -3.98
C PHE A 172 -4.48 0.54 -5.14
N ASN A 173 -4.19 -0.73 -4.84
CA ASN A 173 -3.70 -1.73 -5.81
C ASN A 173 -2.38 -1.42 -6.56
N THR A 174 -1.51 -0.58 -6.00
CA THR A 174 -0.17 -0.31 -6.55
C THR A 174 0.92 -1.25 -6.08
N GLY A 175 0.68 -2.11 -5.08
CA GLY A 175 1.69 -3.02 -4.55
C GLY A 175 2.46 -2.52 -3.32
N THR A 176 1.93 -1.51 -2.62
CA THR A 176 2.51 -1.01 -1.35
C THR A 176 2.76 -2.09 -0.30
N ASN A 177 1.93 -3.13 -0.21
CA ASN A 177 2.19 -4.28 0.68
C ASN A 177 3.41 -5.09 0.27
N LEU A 178 3.59 -5.33 -1.04
CA LEU A 178 4.75 -6.04 -1.56
C LEU A 178 6.01 -5.26 -1.22
N LEU A 179 6.02 -3.95 -1.53
CA LEU A 179 7.11 -3.04 -1.19
C LEU A 179 7.49 -3.12 0.29
N SER A 180 6.54 -2.93 1.22
CA SER A 180 6.84 -3.02 2.65
C SER A 180 7.41 -4.38 3.05
N THR A 181 6.91 -5.46 2.44
CA THR A 181 7.32 -6.82 2.81
C THR A 181 8.75 -7.07 2.36
N ILE A 182 9.08 -6.77 1.10
CA ILE A 182 10.40 -7.06 0.55
C ILE A 182 11.47 -6.11 1.12
N VAL A 183 11.15 -4.84 1.37
CA VAL A 183 12.12 -3.90 1.98
C VAL A 183 12.42 -4.33 3.42
N ARG A 184 11.38 -4.64 4.22
CA ARG A 184 11.56 -5.09 5.61
C ARG A 184 12.37 -6.37 5.74
N ARG A 185 12.26 -7.29 4.78
CA ARG A 185 12.98 -8.58 4.81
C ARG A 185 14.41 -8.47 4.33
N ASN A 186 14.74 -7.47 3.50
CA ASN A 186 16.02 -7.40 2.82
C ASN A 186 16.89 -6.20 3.20
N CYS A 187 16.36 -5.20 3.91
CA CYS A 187 17.10 -4.00 4.31
C CYS A 187 17.18 -3.88 5.84
N LYS A 188 18.37 -3.50 6.33
CA LYS A 188 18.65 -3.18 7.73
C LYS A 188 19.15 -1.74 7.82
N LEU A 189 18.66 -0.97 8.80
CA LEU A 189 19.20 0.37 9.08
C LEU A 189 20.34 0.30 10.10
N PRO A 190 21.26 1.29 10.12
CA PRO A 190 22.27 1.38 11.16
C PRO A 190 21.65 1.61 12.54
N ASP A 191 22.31 1.12 13.57
CA ASP A 191 21.98 1.40 14.97
C ASP A 191 20.58 0.93 15.41
N THR A 192 20.03 -0.06 14.70
CA THR A 192 18.78 -0.75 15.05
C THR A 192 19.11 -2.19 15.42
N ASP A 193 18.62 -2.67 16.55
CA ASP A 193 18.70 -4.08 16.88
C ASP A 193 17.98 -4.91 15.80
N ASP A 194 18.48 -6.12 15.51
CA ASP A 194 18.06 -6.93 14.35
C ASP A 194 16.55 -7.27 14.31
N ASP A 195 15.88 -7.06 15.44
CA ASP A 195 14.48 -7.36 15.69
C ASP A 195 13.55 -6.12 15.62
N GLU A 196 14.08 -4.90 15.49
CA GLU A 196 13.25 -3.69 15.46
C GLU A 196 12.59 -3.48 14.09
N VAL A 197 11.38 -4.04 13.95
CA VAL A 197 10.43 -3.83 12.84
C VAL A 197 10.05 -2.36 12.64
N TRP A 198 10.44 -1.46 13.55
CA TRP A 198 9.97 -0.09 13.63
C TRP A 198 10.43 0.81 12.47
N HIS A 199 11.61 0.58 11.90
CA HIS A 199 12.19 1.48 10.89
C HIS A 199 11.70 1.23 9.47
N MET A 200 11.25 0.01 9.19
CA MET A 200 10.66 -0.40 7.91
C MET A 200 9.14 -0.46 8.08
N ARG A 201 8.46 0.68 7.89
CA ARG A 201 7.03 0.81 8.16
C ARG A 201 6.21 0.08 7.10
N PHE A 202 5.04 -0.43 7.51
CA PHE A 202 4.07 -1.00 6.57
C PHE A 202 3.20 0.05 5.84
N GLN A 203 3.22 1.30 6.30
CA GLN A 203 2.59 2.46 5.65
C GLN A 203 3.18 3.78 6.09
N ALA A 204 3.07 4.81 5.24
CA ALA A 204 3.37 6.19 5.61
C ALA A 204 2.56 6.61 6.87
N PRO A 205 3.11 7.43 7.78
CA PRO A 205 2.45 7.78 9.05
C PRO A 205 1.08 8.45 8.91
N TRP A 206 0.81 9.11 7.79
CA TRP A 206 -0.50 9.71 7.48
C TRP A 206 -1.41 8.78 6.68
N GLY A 207 -1.02 7.53 6.45
CA GLY A 207 -1.77 6.50 5.71
C GLY A 207 -1.30 6.38 4.26
N LYS A 208 -0.87 5.19 3.85
CA LYS A 208 -0.24 4.95 2.54
C LYS A 208 -1.08 5.30 1.30
N HIS A 209 -2.41 5.32 1.43
CA HIS A 209 -3.34 5.63 0.33
C HIS A 209 -3.81 7.09 0.33
N ASN A 210 -3.46 7.86 1.36
CA ASN A 210 -3.81 9.27 1.40
C ASN A 210 -2.82 10.09 0.55
N PRO A 211 -3.27 11.17 -0.10
CA PRO A 211 -2.39 12.09 -0.83
C PRO A 211 -1.33 12.71 0.11
N PRO A 212 -0.21 13.24 -0.44
CA PRO A 212 0.86 13.80 0.39
C PRO A 212 0.41 15.03 1.18
N SER A 213 -0.62 15.74 0.69
CA SER A 213 -1.26 16.87 1.37
C SER A 213 -1.87 16.54 2.75
N PHE A 214 -1.94 15.25 3.13
CA PHE A 214 -2.38 14.74 4.43
C PHE A 214 -1.25 14.61 5.45
N ARG A 215 0.02 14.70 5.02
CA ARG A 215 1.16 14.74 5.94
C ARG A 215 0.96 15.87 6.95
N TYR A 216 1.21 15.58 8.23
CA TYR A 216 0.94 16.44 9.39
C TYR A 216 -0.53 16.81 9.68
N LYS A 217 -1.48 16.45 8.82
CA LYS A 217 -2.92 16.67 9.04
C LYS A 217 -3.63 15.40 9.51
N ASN A 218 -3.14 14.25 9.09
CA ASN A 218 -3.66 12.95 9.50
C ASN A 218 -2.55 12.10 10.15
N VAL A 219 -2.94 11.33 11.16
CA VAL A 219 -2.12 10.30 11.78
C VAL A 219 -2.86 8.97 11.60
N ALA A 220 -2.27 8.05 10.83
CA ALA A 220 -2.83 6.72 10.65
C ALA A 220 -2.89 6.01 12.02
N PRO A 221 -4.05 5.49 12.42
CA PRO A 221 -4.19 4.81 13.71
C PRO A 221 -3.18 3.68 13.89
N GLN A 222 -2.86 2.99 12.79
CA GLN A 222 -1.93 1.89 12.76
C GLN A 222 -0.63 2.38 12.09
N GLY A 223 0.51 2.30 12.77
CA GLY A 223 1.80 2.69 12.20
C GLY A 223 2.05 4.21 12.06
N GLY A 224 1.10 5.08 12.41
CA GLY A 224 1.31 6.54 12.43
C GLY A 224 1.51 7.13 13.82
N VAL A 225 0.88 6.54 14.85
CA VAL A 225 0.89 7.07 16.22
C VAL A 225 2.31 7.10 16.78
N GLY A 226 2.69 8.24 17.38
CA GLY A 226 4.01 8.44 18.01
C GLY A 226 5.17 8.61 17.02
N ILE A 227 4.92 8.61 15.71
CA ILE A 227 5.97 8.74 14.71
C ILE A 227 6.16 10.19 14.32
N ASN A 228 7.40 10.66 14.41
CA ASN A 228 7.77 11.91 13.78
C ASN A 228 7.75 11.74 12.25
N GLN A 229 6.77 12.35 11.59
CA GLN A 229 6.58 12.17 10.16
C GLN A 229 7.74 12.76 9.35
N THR A 230 8.55 13.70 9.88
CA THR A 230 9.75 14.22 9.19
C THR A 230 10.81 13.14 8.98
N ASN A 231 10.85 12.14 9.87
CA ASN A 231 11.89 11.11 9.89
C ASN A 231 11.62 9.96 8.91
N VAL A 232 10.50 10.02 8.18
CA VAL A 232 10.08 8.96 7.26
C VAL A 232 10.34 9.40 5.82
N LEU A 233 11.11 8.60 5.09
CA LEU A 233 11.22 8.66 3.63
C LEU A 233 10.04 7.88 3.02
N PRO A 234 9.10 8.55 2.34
CA PRO A 234 8.04 7.85 1.63
C PRO A 234 8.60 7.23 0.35
N VAL A 235 8.27 5.97 0.10
CA VAL A 235 8.55 5.30 -1.17
C VAL A 235 7.22 5.06 -1.87
N VAL A 236 6.94 5.92 -2.85
CA VAL A 236 5.71 5.94 -3.62
C VAL A 236 5.77 4.88 -4.71
N VAL A 237 4.80 3.96 -4.71
CA VAL A 237 4.67 2.97 -5.79
C VAL A 237 3.70 3.52 -6.82
N ILE A 238 4.21 3.80 -8.01
CA ILE A 238 3.44 4.04 -9.22
C ILE A 238 3.28 2.73 -9.97
N ARG A 239 2.21 2.57 -10.72
CA ARG A 239 1.93 1.35 -11.48
C ARG A 239 1.44 1.72 -12.85
N ASP A 240 1.73 0.87 -13.83
CA ASP A 240 1.22 1.01 -15.18
C ASP A 240 -0.29 1.34 -15.15
N PRO A 241 -0.72 2.48 -15.72
CA PRO A 241 -2.08 2.96 -15.53
C PRO A 241 -3.13 1.98 -16.06
N ILE A 242 -2.84 1.24 -17.13
CA ILE A 242 -3.77 0.29 -17.72
C ILE A 242 -3.94 -0.93 -16.82
N SER A 243 -2.82 -1.55 -16.41
CA SER A 243 -2.86 -2.70 -15.52
C SER A 243 -3.41 -2.34 -14.13
N TRP A 244 -3.14 -1.12 -13.66
CA TRP A 244 -3.70 -0.58 -12.42
C TRP A 244 -5.22 -0.43 -12.51
N MET A 245 -5.75 0.18 -13.57
CA MET A 245 -7.19 0.32 -13.77
C MET A 245 -7.91 -1.02 -13.78
N TYR A 246 -7.34 -2.03 -14.45
CA TYR A 246 -7.86 -3.40 -14.38
C TYR A 246 -7.86 -3.95 -12.94
N SER A 247 -6.80 -3.72 -12.18
CA SER A 247 -6.72 -4.20 -10.80
C SER A 247 -7.76 -3.58 -9.87
N MET A 248 -8.17 -2.34 -10.14
CA MET A 248 -9.24 -1.65 -9.41
C MET A 248 -10.60 -2.33 -9.59
N CYS A 249 -10.82 -3.04 -10.69
CA CYS A 249 -12.04 -3.82 -10.94
C CYS A 249 -12.26 -4.97 -9.95
N GLY A 250 -11.16 -5.60 -9.50
CA GLY A 250 -11.25 -6.69 -8.53
C GLY A 250 -11.53 -6.18 -7.12
N HIS A 251 -10.85 -5.10 -6.72
CA HIS A 251 -10.96 -4.51 -5.40
C HIS A 251 -10.90 -2.98 -5.50
N PRO A 252 -12.04 -2.28 -5.53
CA PRO A 252 -12.07 -0.82 -5.67
C PRO A 252 -11.71 -0.08 -4.35
N TYR A 253 -11.71 -0.79 -3.22
CA TYR A 253 -11.48 -0.24 -1.87
C TYR A 253 -12.40 0.95 -1.58
N ALA A 254 -11.84 2.12 -1.30
CA ALA A 254 -12.58 3.35 -1.01
C ALA A 254 -12.89 4.18 -2.27
N ALA A 255 -12.48 3.73 -3.45
CA ALA A 255 -12.87 4.33 -4.71
C ALA A 255 -14.25 3.79 -5.16
N ASN A 256 -15.08 4.67 -5.69
CA ASN A 256 -16.42 4.35 -6.16
C ASN A 256 -16.67 4.99 -7.53
N TRP A 257 -17.03 4.17 -8.51
CA TRP A 257 -17.48 4.57 -9.84
C TRP A 257 -18.41 3.50 -10.40
N LYS A 258 -19.18 3.82 -11.44
CA LYS A 258 -20.14 2.87 -12.01
C LYS A 258 -19.44 1.83 -12.87
N HIS A 259 -19.38 0.58 -12.45
CA HIS A 259 -18.81 -0.52 -13.23
C HIS A 259 -19.54 -1.84 -12.94
N SER A 260 -19.31 -2.85 -13.78
CA SER A 260 -19.69 -4.24 -13.51
C SER A 260 -18.47 -5.15 -13.68
N LYS A 261 -18.58 -6.43 -13.30
CA LYS A 261 -17.44 -7.37 -13.48
C LYS A 261 -17.15 -7.63 -14.96
N GLU A 262 -18.17 -7.53 -15.80
CA GLU A 262 -18.12 -7.79 -17.23
C GLU A 262 -17.62 -6.57 -18.02
N ILE A 263 -17.84 -5.36 -17.49
CA ILE A 263 -17.52 -4.10 -18.15
C ILE A 263 -16.76 -3.22 -17.14
N CYS A 264 -15.45 -3.43 -17.05
CA CYS A 264 -14.53 -2.68 -16.20
C CYS A 264 -13.15 -2.60 -16.89
N PRO A 265 -12.44 -1.45 -16.87
CA PRO A 265 -12.59 -0.30 -15.96
C PRO A 265 -13.73 0.67 -16.24
N LYS A 266 -14.27 0.67 -17.47
CA LYS A 266 -15.39 1.51 -17.91
C LYS A 266 -15.13 3.01 -17.67
N LEU A 267 -14.32 3.63 -18.52
CA LEU A 267 -13.97 5.05 -18.44
C LEU A 267 -15.12 5.99 -18.82
N PHE A 268 -16.20 5.46 -19.41
CA PHE A 268 -17.40 6.22 -19.81
C PHE A 268 -18.69 5.68 -19.18
N VAL A 269 -19.64 6.55 -18.83
CA VAL A 269 -20.90 6.13 -18.16
C VAL A 269 -21.83 5.35 -19.09
N SER A 270 -21.82 5.71 -20.37
CA SER A 270 -22.71 5.15 -21.38
C SER A 270 -21.90 4.85 -22.63
N ASP A 271 -21.98 3.61 -23.07
CA ASP A 271 -21.44 3.16 -24.36
C ASP A 271 -22.39 3.54 -25.50
N ASN A 272 -23.29 4.52 -25.30
CA ASN A 272 -24.23 5.00 -26.31
C ASN A 272 -23.49 5.81 -27.39
N HIS A 273 -22.48 5.20 -28.01
CA HIS A 273 -22.25 5.26 -29.43
C HIS A 273 -23.44 4.59 -30.14
N SER A 274 -24.64 5.14 -29.97
CA SER A 274 -25.60 5.01 -31.04
C SER A 274 -24.90 5.63 -32.25
N PRO A 275 -24.80 4.94 -33.40
CA PRO A 275 -24.12 5.47 -34.59
C PRO A 275 -24.65 6.84 -35.02
N ASN A 276 -25.83 7.23 -34.53
CA ASN A 276 -26.49 8.50 -34.82
C ASN A 276 -26.26 9.59 -33.76
N ASN A 277 -25.54 9.31 -32.67
CA ASN A 277 -25.31 10.27 -31.60
C ASN A 277 -23.86 10.74 -31.61
N HIS A 278 -23.60 11.87 -32.27
CA HIS A 278 -22.29 12.54 -32.35
C HIS A 278 -21.84 13.18 -31.03
N GLY A 279 -22.48 12.86 -29.90
CA GLY A 279 -22.12 13.38 -28.60
C GLY A 279 -20.76 12.86 -28.14
N THR A 280 -19.94 13.74 -27.56
CA THR A 280 -18.71 13.34 -26.87
C THR A 280 -19.05 12.35 -25.74
N PRO A 281 -18.41 11.17 -25.68
CA PRO A 281 -18.72 10.19 -24.64
C PRO A 281 -18.49 10.78 -23.24
N LYS A 282 -19.47 10.58 -22.36
CA LYS A 282 -19.44 11.15 -21.00
C LYS A 282 -18.55 10.31 -20.09
N LEU A 283 -17.52 10.93 -19.52
CA LEU A 283 -16.59 10.30 -18.56
C LEU A 283 -17.30 9.74 -17.34
N ASN A 284 -16.76 8.64 -16.81
CA ASN A 284 -17.25 7.93 -15.63
C ASN A 284 -16.53 8.42 -14.36
N PRO A 285 -17.13 9.36 -13.60
CA PRO A 285 -16.45 9.98 -12.48
C PRO A 285 -16.18 8.98 -11.37
N VAL A 286 -15.02 9.14 -10.74
CA VAL A 286 -14.57 8.34 -9.61
C VAL A 286 -14.62 9.19 -8.35
N ARG A 287 -15.21 8.67 -7.27
CA ARG A 287 -15.17 9.29 -5.95
C ARG A 287 -14.31 8.45 -5.03
N VAL A 288 -13.33 9.06 -4.37
CA VAL A 288 -12.46 8.37 -3.41
C VAL A 288 -12.69 8.96 -2.03
N ARG A 289 -12.93 8.10 -1.04
CA ARG A 289 -12.95 8.48 0.37
C ARG A 289 -11.57 8.27 0.97
N TYR A 290 -10.97 9.35 1.47
CA TYR A 290 -9.70 9.38 2.20
C TYR A 290 -9.95 9.43 3.70
N ALA A 291 -8.86 9.53 4.48
CA ALA A 291 -8.95 9.79 5.92
C ALA A 291 -9.63 11.13 6.24
N MET A 292 -9.93 11.35 7.52
CA MET A 292 -10.62 12.55 8.02
C MET A 292 -11.98 12.81 7.33
N ASP A 293 -12.61 11.76 6.81
CA ASP A 293 -13.87 11.81 6.06
C ASP A 293 -13.84 12.71 4.82
N VAL A 294 -12.66 13.03 4.31
CA VAL A 294 -12.50 13.81 3.08
C VAL A 294 -12.80 12.92 1.88
N SER A 295 -13.73 13.34 1.04
CA SER A 295 -14.02 12.69 -0.24
C SER A 295 -13.59 13.60 -1.38
N ARG A 296 -12.84 13.07 -2.35
CA ARG A 296 -12.50 13.77 -3.60
C ARG A 296 -13.16 13.11 -4.79
N SER A 297 -13.53 13.91 -5.78
CA SER A 297 -14.08 13.44 -7.06
C SER A 297 -13.08 13.71 -8.17
N TYR A 298 -12.95 12.73 -9.05
CA TYR A 298 -12.08 12.73 -10.21
C TYR A 298 -12.93 12.46 -11.45
N GLU A 299 -12.51 13.00 -12.59
CA GLU A 299 -13.28 12.89 -13.84
C GLU A 299 -13.40 11.45 -14.35
N SER A 300 -12.39 10.62 -14.09
CA SER A 300 -12.31 9.21 -14.46
C SER A 300 -11.23 8.50 -13.64
N LEU A 301 -11.05 7.18 -13.83
CA LEU A 301 -9.91 6.46 -13.25
C LEU A 301 -8.58 7.02 -13.75
N VAL A 302 -8.50 7.48 -15.01
CA VAL A 302 -7.32 8.17 -15.55
C VAL A 302 -7.06 9.47 -14.79
N GLY A 303 -8.12 10.25 -14.52
CA GLY A 303 -8.02 11.47 -13.72
C GLY A 303 -7.54 11.21 -12.29
N LEU A 304 -8.03 10.14 -11.64
CA LEU A 304 -7.54 9.72 -10.33
C LEU A 304 -6.04 9.36 -10.36
N TRP A 305 -5.60 8.59 -11.35
CA TRP A 305 -4.19 8.22 -11.50
C TRP A 305 -3.33 9.47 -11.69
N ASN A 306 -3.68 10.34 -12.65
CA ASN A 306 -2.93 11.56 -12.95
C ASN A 306 -2.81 12.48 -11.73
N GLU A 307 -3.94 12.85 -11.11
CA GLU A 307 -3.95 13.86 -10.05
C GLU A 307 -3.24 13.37 -8.79
N TRP A 308 -3.41 12.09 -8.42
CA TRP A 308 -2.77 11.59 -7.21
C TRP A 308 -1.25 11.58 -7.30
N TYR A 309 -0.67 11.17 -8.45
CA TYR A 309 0.78 11.23 -8.64
C TYR A 309 1.28 12.65 -8.92
N ARG A 310 0.47 13.51 -9.55
CA ARG A 310 0.78 14.93 -9.71
C ARG A 310 1.05 15.60 -8.36
N GLU A 311 0.21 15.36 -7.35
CA GLU A 311 0.41 15.93 -6.01
C GLU A 311 1.79 15.56 -5.44
N TRP A 312 2.31 14.36 -5.71
CA TRP A 312 3.65 13.97 -5.29
C TRP A 312 4.77 14.64 -6.10
N MET A 313 4.57 14.87 -7.40
CA MET A 313 5.63 15.42 -8.25
C MET A 313 5.74 16.95 -8.15
N GLU A 314 4.61 17.63 -7.93
CA GLU A 314 4.53 19.09 -8.05
C GLU A 314 4.29 19.81 -6.72
N GLU A 315 3.70 19.16 -5.72
CA GLU A 315 3.20 19.84 -4.51
C GLU A 315 3.97 19.50 -3.23
N VAL A 316 4.93 18.57 -3.28
CA VAL A 316 5.73 18.21 -2.11
C VAL A 316 7.08 18.90 -2.12
N ASP A 317 7.51 19.34 -0.94
CA ASP A 317 8.76 20.06 -0.69
C ASP A 317 9.75 19.23 0.16
N PHE A 318 9.49 17.93 0.27
CA PHE A 318 10.24 17.03 1.13
C PHE A 318 10.78 15.82 0.35
N PRO A 319 11.85 15.17 0.84
CA PRO A 319 12.40 13.98 0.19
C PRO A 319 11.42 12.82 0.07
N PHE A 320 11.33 12.24 -1.12
CA PHE A 320 10.61 10.99 -1.39
C PHE A 320 11.26 10.22 -2.53
N LEU A 321 10.95 8.92 -2.62
CA LEU A 321 11.23 8.12 -3.82
C LEU A 321 9.92 7.78 -4.52
N MET A 322 9.92 7.70 -5.85
CA MET A 322 8.81 7.12 -6.60
C MET A 322 9.32 6.08 -7.59
N MET A 323 8.69 4.91 -7.64
CA MET A 323 9.14 3.78 -8.45
C MET A 323 7.98 2.91 -8.93
N ARG A 324 8.25 2.13 -9.97
CA ARG A 324 7.24 1.30 -10.61
C ARG A 324 6.98 0.03 -9.80
N PHE A 325 5.72 -0.38 -9.76
CA PHE A 325 5.31 -1.69 -9.26
C PHE A 325 5.99 -2.80 -10.06
N GLU A 326 6.12 -2.60 -11.36
CA GLU A 326 6.74 -3.55 -12.28
C GLU A 326 8.21 -3.81 -11.92
N ASP A 327 8.94 -2.78 -11.47
CA ASP A 327 10.33 -2.95 -11.03
C ASP A 327 10.45 -3.78 -9.75
N LEU A 328 9.41 -3.79 -8.89
CA LEU A 328 9.37 -4.69 -7.72
C LEU A 328 9.20 -6.16 -8.12
N LEU A 329 8.77 -6.44 -9.36
CA LEU A 329 8.61 -7.80 -9.88
C LEU A 329 9.84 -8.24 -10.68
N PHE A 330 10.34 -7.37 -11.56
CA PHE A 330 11.37 -7.73 -12.54
C PHE A 330 12.79 -7.31 -12.13
N HIS A 331 12.91 -6.34 -11.22
CA HIS A 331 14.19 -5.82 -10.71
C HIS A 331 14.20 -5.68 -9.17
N PRO A 332 13.70 -6.65 -8.39
CA PRO A 332 13.50 -6.45 -6.95
C PRO A 332 14.80 -6.18 -6.19
N VAL A 333 15.92 -6.80 -6.61
CA VAL A 333 17.23 -6.65 -5.96
C VAL A 333 17.75 -5.20 -6.08
N PRO A 334 17.99 -4.65 -7.28
CA PRO A 334 18.49 -3.27 -7.40
C PRO A 334 17.50 -2.24 -6.83
N VAL A 335 16.19 -2.49 -6.92
CA VAL A 335 15.17 -1.60 -6.33
C VAL A 335 15.31 -1.49 -4.82
N VAL A 336 15.31 -2.64 -4.12
CA VAL A 336 15.38 -2.65 -2.66
C VAL A 336 16.74 -2.16 -2.18
N ARG A 337 17.84 -2.49 -2.87
CA ARG A 337 19.16 -1.95 -2.54
C ARG A 337 19.21 -0.43 -2.68
N SER A 338 18.62 0.13 -3.74
CA SER A 338 18.55 1.58 -3.93
C SER A 338 17.78 2.27 -2.81
N ILE A 339 16.62 1.72 -2.43
CA ILE A 339 15.85 2.22 -1.28
C ILE A 339 16.70 2.14 0.00
N CYS A 340 17.33 1.00 0.24
CA CYS A 340 18.11 0.75 1.45
C CYS A 340 19.26 1.74 1.58
N ASN A 341 20.05 1.90 0.52
CA ASN A 341 21.14 2.85 0.46
C ASN A 341 20.64 4.30 0.62
N CYS A 342 19.48 4.63 0.05
CA CYS A 342 18.89 5.96 0.16
C CYS A 342 18.70 6.38 1.61
N VAL A 343 18.16 5.49 2.45
CA VAL A 343 17.96 5.73 3.88
C VAL A 343 19.21 5.47 4.75
N GLY A 344 20.33 5.14 4.12
CA GLY A 344 21.60 4.84 4.79
C GLY A 344 21.67 3.43 5.41
N GLY A 345 20.76 2.54 5.00
CA GLY A 345 20.77 1.13 5.36
C GLY A 345 21.71 0.29 4.50
N PHE A 346 21.71 -1.01 4.78
CA PHE A 346 22.47 -2.03 4.06
C PHE A 346 21.68 -3.34 3.94
N PRO A 347 22.03 -4.24 3.00
CA PRO A 347 21.37 -5.53 2.86
C PRO A 347 21.39 -6.31 4.18
N LYS A 348 20.23 -6.82 4.61
CA LYS A 348 20.09 -7.61 5.84
C LYS A 348 20.75 -9.00 5.73
N GLN A 349 20.82 -9.52 4.51
CA GLN A 349 21.34 -10.85 4.19
C GLN A 349 22.05 -10.84 2.84
N THR A 350 22.90 -11.84 2.61
CA THR A 350 23.65 -12.01 1.36
C THR A 350 22.73 -12.36 0.21
N GLU A 351 21.84 -13.33 0.42
CA GLU A 351 20.83 -13.75 -0.56
C GLU A 351 19.60 -12.87 -0.45
N PHE A 352 19.03 -12.45 -1.58
CA PHE A 352 17.80 -11.68 -1.57
C PHE A 352 16.59 -12.59 -1.27
N TRP A 353 15.78 -12.20 -0.29
CA TRP A 353 14.51 -12.84 -0.01
C TRP A 353 13.41 -12.34 -0.96
N TYR A 354 12.79 -13.27 -1.68
CA TYR A 354 11.66 -12.99 -2.58
C TYR A 354 10.34 -13.35 -1.91
N ASN A 355 9.31 -12.54 -2.15
CA ASN A 355 7.95 -12.87 -1.71
C ASN A 355 7.24 -13.74 -2.75
N ALA A 356 7.33 -15.06 -2.64
CA ALA A 356 6.66 -15.99 -3.55
C ALA A 356 5.12 -15.91 -3.49
N ASN A 357 4.58 -15.65 -2.29
CA ASN A 357 3.15 -15.70 -2.00
C ASN A 357 2.47 -14.34 -2.17
N SER A 358 1.13 -14.33 -2.11
CA SER A 358 0.35 -13.09 -2.10
C SER A 358 0.78 -12.19 -0.94
N ALA A 359 1.21 -10.96 -1.26
CA ALA A 359 1.54 -9.95 -0.25
C ALA A 359 0.31 -9.47 0.55
N LYS A 360 -0.91 -9.90 0.18
CA LYS A 360 -2.14 -9.56 0.91
C LYS A 360 -2.59 -10.68 1.87
N GLY A 361 -1.85 -11.78 1.98
CA GLY A 361 -2.18 -12.93 2.82
C GLY A 361 -3.24 -13.85 2.22
N GLU A 362 -3.54 -14.94 2.92
CA GLU A 362 -4.48 -15.99 2.51
C GLU A 362 -5.84 -15.91 3.21
N ILE A 363 -6.02 -14.99 4.18
CA ILE A 363 -7.21 -14.90 5.02
C ILE A 363 -7.82 -13.49 4.93
N GLY A 364 -9.15 -13.41 4.91
CA GLY A 364 -9.90 -12.16 5.01
C GLY A 364 -10.35 -11.57 3.66
N PRO A 365 -10.71 -10.27 3.60
CA PRO A 365 -11.23 -9.60 2.40
C PRO A 365 -10.20 -9.44 1.26
N HIS A 366 -9.04 -10.09 1.41
CA HIS A 366 -7.92 -10.06 0.48
C HIS A 366 -7.52 -11.46 -0.02
N THR A 367 -8.35 -12.48 0.25
CA THR A 367 -8.23 -13.81 -0.36
C THR A 367 -8.21 -13.69 -1.89
N GLY A 368 -7.32 -14.46 -2.54
CA GLY A 368 -7.18 -14.47 -3.99
C GLY A 368 -6.18 -13.46 -4.58
N GLY A 369 -5.35 -12.81 -3.74
CA GLY A 369 -4.22 -12.04 -4.25
C GLY A 369 -3.26 -12.91 -5.07
N SER A 370 -2.69 -12.34 -6.14
CA SER A 370 -1.72 -13.02 -7.00
C SER A 370 -0.37 -13.16 -6.29
N GLY A 371 0.21 -14.36 -6.31
CA GLY A 371 1.61 -14.59 -5.94
C GLY A 371 2.57 -14.03 -6.97
N LEU A 372 3.87 -14.26 -6.77
CA LEU A 372 4.92 -13.74 -7.65
C LEU A 372 4.75 -14.26 -9.09
N PHE A 373 4.58 -15.57 -9.25
CA PHE A 373 4.38 -16.20 -10.56
C PHE A 373 3.19 -15.60 -11.33
N GLN A 374 2.00 -15.56 -10.71
CA GLN A 374 0.81 -15.02 -11.38
C GLN A 374 0.94 -13.52 -11.68
N SER A 375 1.69 -12.78 -10.86
CA SER A 375 1.98 -11.38 -11.11
C SER A 375 2.91 -11.20 -12.30
N ILE A 376 4.00 -11.97 -12.39
CA ILE A 376 4.92 -11.96 -13.53
C ILE A 376 4.18 -12.30 -14.82
N VAL A 377 3.42 -13.40 -14.84
CA VAL A 377 2.62 -13.80 -16.02
C VAL A 377 1.64 -12.71 -16.44
N ARG A 378 0.95 -12.08 -15.48
CA ARG A 378 -0.05 -11.07 -15.80
C ARG A 378 0.57 -9.77 -16.29
N TYR A 379 1.60 -9.27 -15.61
CA TYR A 379 2.12 -7.92 -15.82
C TYR A 379 3.26 -7.85 -16.82
N GLY A 380 3.89 -9.00 -17.12
CA GLY A 380 4.82 -9.14 -18.22
C GLY A 380 4.15 -9.56 -19.54
N ASN A 381 2.83 -9.74 -19.58
CA ASN A 381 2.10 -10.07 -20.81
C ASN A 381 1.55 -8.81 -21.50
N SER A 382 2.17 -8.46 -22.63
CA SER A 382 1.79 -7.30 -23.45
C SER A 382 0.40 -7.43 -24.08
N THR A 383 -0.05 -8.66 -24.35
CA THR A 383 -1.38 -8.93 -24.91
C THR A 383 -2.47 -8.66 -23.90
N PHE A 384 -2.31 -9.11 -22.65
CA PHE A 384 -3.25 -8.83 -21.56
C PHE A 384 -3.49 -7.32 -21.42
N ARG A 385 -2.42 -6.54 -21.45
CA ARG A 385 -2.49 -5.08 -21.38
C ARG A 385 -3.37 -4.47 -22.49
N LYS A 386 -3.24 -4.97 -23.73
CA LYS A 386 -3.98 -4.49 -24.91
C LYS A 386 -5.47 -4.81 -24.87
N THR A 387 -5.92 -5.73 -24.01
CA THR A 387 -7.34 -6.14 -23.93
C THR A 387 -8.10 -5.48 -22.79
N VAL A 388 -7.43 -4.74 -21.89
CA VAL A 388 -8.07 -4.12 -20.72
C VAL A 388 -9.07 -3.01 -21.11
N LEU A 389 -8.73 -2.20 -22.10
CA LEU A 389 -9.54 -1.07 -22.53
C LEU A 389 -10.17 -1.33 -23.91
N SER A 390 -11.41 -0.88 -24.09
CA SER A 390 -12.04 -0.83 -25.41
C SER A 390 -11.31 0.15 -26.33
N PRO A 391 -11.45 0.05 -27.67
CA PRO A 391 -10.81 0.96 -28.62
C PRO A 391 -11.04 2.45 -28.31
N THR A 392 -12.27 2.85 -27.97
CA THR A 392 -12.58 4.25 -27.61
C THR A 392 -11.87 4.67 -26.32
N GLU A 393 -11.85 3.80 -25.31
CA GLU A 393 -11.17 4.09 -24.04
C GLU A 393 -9.66 4.20 -24.21
N LYS A 394 -9.07 3.41 -25.11
CA LYS A 394 -7.64 3.51 -25.46
C LYS A 394 -7.29 4.88 -26.03
N VAL A 395 -8.08 5.36 -26.99
CA VAL A 395 -7.88 6.69 -27.60
C VAL A 395 -7.96 7.78 -26.52
N TYR A 396 -8.98 7.71 -25.65
CA TYR A 396 -9.10 8.66 -24.54
C TYR A 396 -7.92 8.57 -23.57
N ALA A 397 -7.59 7.37 -23.07
CA ALA A 397 -6.51 7.18 -22.12
C ALA A 397 -5.16 7.64 -22.69
N LYS A 398 -4.87 7.36 -23.96
CA LYS A 398 -3.66 7.87 -24.65
C LYS A 398 -3.59 9.40 -24.65
N SER A 399 -4.73 10.07 -24.85
CA SER A 399 -4.79 11.54 -24.86
C SER A 399 -4.80 12.18 -23.47
N ALA A 400 -5.35 11.48 -22.47
CA ALA A 400 -5.63 12.01 -21.14
C ALA A 400 -4.55 11.67 -20.10
N LEU A 401 -3.78 10.59 -20.30
CA LEU A 401 -2.68 10.26 -19.40
C LEU A 401 -1.60 11.34 -19.46
N ARG A 402 -1.10 11.71 -18.28
CA ARG A 402 -0.06 12.73 -18.12
C ARG A 402 1.25 12.30 -18.77
N LYS A 403 1.64 13.01 -19.85
CA LYS A 403 2.81 12.66 -20.67
C LYS A 403 4.13 12.66 -19.90
N ASP A 404 4.28 13.56 -18.94
CA ASP A 404 5.47 13.64 -18.09
C ASP A 404 5.62 12.39 -17.22
N LEU A 405 4.56 11.93 -16.54
CA LEU A 405 4.59 10.68 -15.77
C LEU A 405 4.86 9.47 -16.67
N MET A 406 4.19 9.39 -17.82
CA MET A 406 4.42 8.31 -18.79
C MET A 406 5.86 8.30 -19.28
N THR A 407 6.46 9.46 -19.51
CA THR A 407 7.86 9.60 -19.96
C THR A 407 8.83 9.23 -18.84
N ILE A 408 8.67 9.80 -17.64
CA ILE A 408 9.55 9.55 -16.48
C ILE A 408 9.61 8.06 -16.17
N PHE A 409 8.45 7.40 -16.12
CA PHE A 409 8.35 5.97 -15.77
C PHE A 409 8.40 5.03 -16.97
N GLN A 410 8.74 5.55 -18.15
CA GLN A 410 8.90 4.77 -19.38
C GLN A 410 7.69 3.90 -19.71
N TYR A 411 6.49 4.42 -19.44
CA TYR A 411 5.26 3.80 -19.89
C TYR A 411 5.01 4.27 -21.35
N ASP A 412 5.57 3.57 -22.33
CA ASP A 412 5.50 3.92 -23.75
C ASP A 412 4.07 3.90 -24.34
N THR A 413 3.48 5.08 -24.52
CA THR A 413 2.16 5.26 -25.11
C THR A 413 1.94 4.63 -26.49
N GLU A 414 2.97 4.33 -27.30
CA GLU A 414 2.77 3.67 -28.60
C GLU A 414 2.71 2.15 -28.46
N LEU A 415 3.61 1.55 -27.68
CA LEU A 415 3.54 0.12 -27.35
C LEU A 415 2.32 -0.22 -26.48
N HIS A 416 1.77 0.78 -25.80
CA HIS A 416 0.76 0.60 -24.75
C HIS A 416 -0.69 0.57 -25.23
N PHE A 417 -1.01 1.10 -26.42
CA PHE A 417 -2.39 1.30 -26.90
C PHE A 417 -2.75 0.50 -28.15
#